data_AF-A0A0N4TE69-F1
#
_entry.id   AF-A0A0N4TE69-F1
#
_cell.length_a   1.000
_cell.length_b   1.000
_cell.length_c   1.000
_cell.angle_alpha   90.00
_cell.angle_beta   90.00
_cell.angle_gamma   90.00
#
_symmetry.space_group_name_H-M   'P 1'
#
loop_
_entity.id
_entity.type
_entity.pdbx_description
1 polymer ?
#
loop_
_entity_poly.entity_id
_entity_poly.type
_entity_poly.pdbx_seq_one_letter_code
_entity_poly.pdbx_strand_id
1 'polypeptide(L)'
;MASTSRTMEERQNLAEGIVTYCDDRLARVWIEIIKREKEINFAYRSRHFNLGDWLLVSLTSDEVHRISPILETRVLKIGVTQVRTEVIFRQSNEKIGHGIIIQSKHFDRVAVFAPFSGIIINRIYSVYVE
;
A
#
# COMPACT_ATOMS: atom_id res chain seq x y z
N MET A 1 31.48 -4.81 22.51
CA MET A 1 30.11 -5.31 22.22
C MET A 1 29.20 -4.12 21.97
N ALA A 2 29.25 -3.53 20.77
CA ALA A 2 28.50 -2.30 20.42
C ALA A 2 27.84 -2.40 19.02
N SER A 3 27.61 -3.62 18.54
CA SER A 3 27.18 -3.92 17.17
C SER A 3 25.73 -4.42 17.08
N THR A 4 25.08 -4.71 18.21
CA THR A 4 23.70 -5.22 18.27
C THR A 4 22.65 -4.12 18.41
N SER A 5 23.02 -2.94 18.90
CA SER A 5 22.07 -1.84 19.15
C SER A 5 21.69 -1.09 17.86
N ARG A 6 22.65 -0.84 16.95
CA ARG A 6 22.40 -0.17 15.66
C ARG A 6 21.44 -0.96 14.76
N THR A 7 21.58 -2.28 14.74
CA THR A 7 20.77 -3.17 13.89
C THR A 7 19.32 -3.29 14.35
N MET A 8 19.02 -3.04 15.64
CA MET A 8 17.64 -2.99 16.13
C MET A 8 16.99 -1.62 15.90
N GLU A 9 17.73 -0.52 16.05
CA GLU A 9 17.24 0.84 15.76
C GLU A 9 17.03 1.08 14.26
N GLU A 10 17.91 0.55 13.39
CA GLU A 10 17.72 0.61 11.94
C GLU A 10 16.49 -0.18 11.48
N ARG A 11 16.21 -1.34 12.10
CA ARG A 11 14.96 -2.09 11.85
C ARG A 11 13.71 -1.37 12.35
N GLN A 12 13.81 -0.53 13.38
CA GLN A 12 12.66 0.23 13.89
C GLN A 12 12.18 1.34 12.94
N ASN A 13 13.01 1.73 11.96
CA ASN A 13 12.65 2.76 10.98
C ASN A 13 12.30 2.21 9.59
N LEU A 14 12.30 0.88 9.42
CA LEU A 14 11.89 0.25 8.18
C LEU A 14 10.39 -0.05 8.20
N ALA A 15 9.71 0.32 7.11
CA ALA A 15 8.29 0.10 6.95
C ALA A 15 8.00 -0.57 5.61
N GLU A 16 7.02 -1.44 5.61
CA GLU A 16 6.57 -2.16 4.43
C GLU A 16 5.68 -1.25 3.59
N GLY A 17 5.85 -1.32 2.27
CA GLY A 17 5.03 -0.56 1.35
C GLY A 17 5.02 -1.13 -0.05
N ILE A 18 4.10 -0.61 -0.85
CA ILE A 18 3.87 -1.06 -2.22
C ILE A 18 4.05 0.08 -3.21
N VAL A 19 4.72 -0.20 -4.32
CA VAL A 19 4.96 0.78 -5.39
C VAL A 19 3.64 1.07 -6.13
N THR A 20 3.14 2.29 -5.98
CA THR A 20 1.93 2.80 -6.64
C THR A 20 2.26 3.62 -7.89
N TYR A 21 3.47 4.16 -7.98
CA TYR A 21 3.99 4.87 -9.14
C TYR A 21 5.51 4.67 -9.23
N CYS A 22 6.05 4.54 -10.43
CA CYS A 22 7.49 4.57 -10.66
C CYS A 22 7.86 5.07 -12.06
N ASP A 23 8.96 5.81 -12.14
CA ASP A 23 9.65 6.19 -13.38
C ASP A 23 11.17 6.03 -13.22
N ASP A 24 11.95 6.56 -14.18
CA ASP A 24 13.42 6.43 -14.21
C ASP A 24 14.17 7.15 -13.05
N ARG A 25 13.49 8.02 -12.29
CA ARG A 25 14.09 8.86 -11.24
C ARG A 25 13.33 8.83 -9.91
N LEU A 26 12.09 8.37 -9.93
CA LEU A 26 11.18 8.47 -8.81
C LEU A 26 10.33 7.21 -8.63
N ALA A 27 10.06 6.84 -7.37
CA ALA A 27 8.98 5.93 -7.03
C ALA A 27 8.11 6.55 -5.93
N ARG A 28 6.80 6.32 -6.00
CA ARG A 28 5.88 6.52 -4.88
C ARG A 28 5.52 5.18 -4.31
N VAL A 29 5.63 5.09 -2.99
CA VAL A 29 5.40 3.86 -2.25
C VAL A 29 4.33 4.13 -1.19
N TRP A 30 3.20 3.44 -1.26
CA TRP A 30 2.23 3.46 -0.19
C TRP A 30 2.79 2.70 1.01
N ILE A 31 3.03 3.40 2.12
CA ILE A 31 3.59 2.82 3.33
C ILE A 31 2.46 2.36 4.25
N GLU A 32 2.43 1.07 4.57
CA GLU A 32 1.31 0.46 5.27
C GLU A 32 1.13 1.01 6.69
N ILE A 33 2.21 1.15 7.47
CA ILE A 33 2.10 1.51 8.89
C ILE A 33 1.61 2.94 9.10
N ILE A 34 1.93 3.86 8.17
CA ILE A 34 1.54 5.28 8.24
C ILE A 34 0.38 5.65 7.31
N LYS A 35 -0.12 4.69 6.51
CA LYS A 35 -1.24 4.88 5.56
C LYS A 35 -1.05 6.10 4.66
N ARG A 36 0.14 6.24 4.08
CA ARG A 36 0.51 7.40 3.25
C ARG A 36 1.54 7.01 2.20
N GLU A 37 1.50 7.69 1.06
CA GLU A 37 2.58 7.62 0.08
C GLU A 37 3.84 8.34 0.57
N LYS A 38 4.97 7.65 0.43
CA LYS A 38 6.31 8.25 0.50
C LYS A 38 6.90 8.29 -0.91
N GLU A 39 7.41 9.44 -1.27
CA GLU A 39 8.17 9.64 -2.50
C GLU A 39 9.65 9.31 -2.25
N ILE A 40 10.25 8.55 -3.17
CA ILE A 40 11.64 8.09 -3.08
C ILE A 40 12.35 8.46 -4.37
N ASN A 41 13.35 9.33 -4.24
CA ASN A 41 14.15 9.80 -5.36
C ASN A 41 15.39 8.92 -5.53
N PHE A 42 15.79 8.67 -6.77
CA PHE A 42 16.99 7.93 -7.08
C PHE A 42 17.75 8.55 -8.24
N ALA A 43 19.06 8.30 -8.27
CA ALA A 43 19.87 8.66 -9.43
C ALA A 43 19.35 7.91 -10.67
N TYR A 44 19.42 8.55 -11.83
CA TYR A 44 18.89 8.00 -13.08
C TYR A 44 19.37 6.56 -13.32
N ARG A 45 18.42 5.62 -13.48
CA ARG A 45 18.68 4.17 -13.67
C ARG A 45 19.47 3.47 -12.56
N SER A 46 19.62 4.07 -11.39
CA SER A 46 20.33 3.45 -10.26
C SER A 46 19.53 2.36 -9.57
N ARG A 47 18.20 2.34 -9.76
CA ARG A 47 17.27 1.37 -9.17
C ARG A 47 16.18 1.02 -10.17
N HIS A 48 15.71 -0.22 -10.12
CA HIS A 48 14.63 -0.73 -10.97
C HIS A 48 13.52 -1.33 -10.10
N PHE A 49 12.47 -0.55 -9.89
CA PHE A 49 11.21 -1.02 -9.31
C PHE A 49 10.15 -1.06 -10.39
N ASN A 50 9.22 -2.00 -10.24
CA ASN A 50 8.01 -2.05 -11.05
C ASN A 50 6.82 -1.67 -10.18
N LEU A 51 5.75 -1.20 -10.83
CA LEU A 51 4.45 -1.07 -10.19
C LEU A 51 4.08 -2.39 -9.50
N GLY A 52 3.53 -2.29 -8.29
CA GLY A 52 3.13 -3.45 -7.49
C GLY A 52 4.27 -4.19 -6.79
N ASP A 53 5.53 -3.77 -6.96
CA ASP A 53 6.62 -4.29 -6.13
C ASP A 53 6.38 -3.93 -4.66
N TRP A 54 6.68 -4.87 -3.77
CA TRP A 54 6.71 -4.62 -2.33
C TRP A 54 8.12 -4.30 -1.88
N LEU A 55 8.23 -3.26 -1.07
CA LEU A 55 9.48 -2.71 -0.58
C LEU A 55 9.47 -2.60 0.93
N LEU A 56 10.62 -2.86 1.54
CA LEU A 56 10.95 -2.45 2.89
C LEU A 56 11.71 -1.12 2.79
N VAL A 57 11.07 -0.04 3.24
CA VAL A 57 11.48 1.35 3.04
C VAL A 57 11.86 1.99 4.36
N SER A 58 13.02 2.64 4.43
CA SER A 58 13.35 3.49 5.57
C SER A 58 12.43 4.70 5.61
N LEU A 59 11.87 5.03 6.77
CA LEU A 59 11.05 6.23 6.94
C LEU A 59 11.89 7.52 6.94
N THR A 60 13.15 7.43 7.36
CA THR A 60 14.05 8.59 7.56
C THR A 60 15.10 8.75 6.47
N SER A 61 15.38 7.73 5.67
CA SER A 61 16.32 7.77 4.54
C SER A 61 15.65 7.27 3.25
N ASP A 62 16.37 7.33 2.13
CA ASP A 62 15.95 6.79 0.83
C ASP A 62 16.42 5.34 0.62
N GLU A 63 16.76 4.63 1.70
CA GLU A 63 17.10 3.21 1.64
C GLU A 63 15.85 2.36 1.45
N VAL A 64 15.91 1.44 0.48
CA VAL A 64 14.81 0.52 0.17
C VAL A 64 15.34 -0.83 -0.23
N HIS A 65 14.57 -1.87 0.08
CA HIS A 65 14.89 -3.25 -0.26
C HIS A 65 13.63 -3.92 -0.80
N ARG A 66 13.73 -4.63 -1.94
CA ARG A 66 12.59 -5.40 -2.44
C ARG A 66 12.32 -6.59 -1.52
N ILE A 67 11.05 -6.82 -1.21
CA ILE A 67 10.56 -7.94 -0.39
C ILE A 67 9.50 -8.74 -1.15
N SER A 68 9.10 -9.88 -0.58
CA SER A 68 7.96 -10.63 -1.09
C SER A 68 6.65 -9.88 -0.82
N PRO A 69 5.65 -9.98 -1.71
CA PRO A 69 4.35 -9.39 -1.45
C PRO A 69 3.72 -9.87 -0.14
N ILE A 70 3.24 -8.92 0.66
CA ILE A 70 2.54 -9.19 1.93
C ILE A 70 1.07 -9.46 1.68
N LEU A 71 0.50 -8.82 0.66
CA LEU A 71 -0.86 -9.02 0.18
C LEU A 71 -0.86 -9.40 -1.30
N GLU A 72 -1.88 -10.14 -1.71
CA GLU A 72 -2.12 -10.46 -3.11
C GLU A 72 -2.21 -9.16 -3.92
N THR A 73 -1.28 -8.99 -4.84
CA THR A 73 -1.10 -7.76 -5.62
C THR A 73 -1.13 -8.11 -7.09
N ARG A 74 -1.81 -7.28 -7.88
CA ARG A 74 -1.80 -7.37 -9.33
C ARG A 74 -1.64 -5.99 -9.94
N VAL A 75 -1.07 -5.92 -11.13
CA VAL A 75 -0.97 -4.69 -11.91
C VAL A 75 -1.87 -4.83 -13.12
N LEU A 76 -2.84 -3.92 -13.27
CA LEU A 76 -3.69 -3.87 -14.45
C LEU A 76 -2.89 -3.41 -15.67
N LYS A 77 -3.33 -3.82 -16.86
CA LYS A 77 -2.70 -3.41 -18.14
C LYS A 77 -2.59 -1.89 -18.32
N ILE A 78 -3.46 -1.13 -17.66
CA ILE A 78 -3.48 0.34 -17.67
C ILE A 78 -2.46 0.99 -16.72
N GLY A 79 -1.60 0.20 -16.05
CA GLY A 79 -0.59 0.72 -15.12
C GLY A 79 -1.14 1.09 -13.74
N VAL A 80 -2.21 0.42 -13.30
CA VAL A 80 -2.79 0.61 -11.97
C VAL A 80 -2.44 -0.58 -11.08
N THR A 81 -1.81 -0.31 -9.94
CA THR A 81 -1.55 -1.31 -8.91
C THR A 81 -2.84 -1.59 -8.15
N GLN A 82 -3.21 -2.86 -8.02
CA GLN A 82 -4.36 -3.30 -7.23
C GLN A 82 -3.91 -4.27 -6.15
N VAL A 83 -4.38 -4.03 -4.92
CA VAL A 83 -4.05 -4.88 -3.77
C VAL A 83 -5.32 -5.46 -3.18
N ARG A 84 -5.31 -6.77 -2.94
CA ARG A 84 -6.42 -7.45 -2.28
C ARG A 84 -6.38 -7.15 -0.79
N THR A 85 -7.49 -6.64 -0.27
CA THR A 85 -7.66 -6.34 1.15
C THR A 85 -9.04 -6.77 1.63
N GLU A 86 -9.21 -6.79 2.95
CA GLU A 86 -10.49 -7.11 3.59
C GLU A 86 -11.17 -5.82 4.06
N VAL A 87 -12.47 -5.73 3.80
CA VAL A 87 -13.33 -4.62 4.21
C VAL A 87 -14.61 -5.15 4.88
N ILE A 88 -15.17 -4.36 5.79
CA ILE A 88 -16.44 -4.67 6.46
C ILE A 88 -17.42 -3.54 6.21
N PHE A 89 -18.58 -3.87 5.64
CA PHE A 89 -19.65 -2.91 5.46
C PHE A 89 -20.42 -2.74 6.78
N ARG A 90 -20.34 -1.56 7.41
CA ARG A 90 -21.08 -1.24 8.63
C ARG A 90 -22.39 -0.51 8.30
N GLN A 91 -23.27 -0.42 9.29
CA GLN A 91 -24.59 0.23 9.15
C GLN A 91 -24.48 1.72 8.76
N SER A 92 -23.39 2.39 9.13
CA SER A 92 -23.18 3.83 8.99
C SER A 92 -21.99 4.17 8.11
N ASN A 93 -21.79 3.44 7.01
CA ASN A 93 -20.73 3.80 6.06
C ASN A 93 -21.07 5.13 5.35
N GLU A 94 -20.05 5.96 5.16
CA GLU A 94 -20.18 7.22 4.42
C GLU A 94 -20.41 6.93 2.93
N LYS A 95 -21.39 7.61 2.33
CA LYS A 95 -21.66 7.53 0.90
C LYS A 95 -20.99 8.70 0.17
N ILE A 96 -20.36 8.41 -0.97
CA ILE A 96 -19.76 9.42 -1.84
C ILE A 96 -20.23 9.21 -3.28
N GLY A 97 -21.11 10.08 -3.78
CA GLY A 97 -21.73 9.89 -5.09
C GLY A 97 -22.43 8.53 -5.20
N HIS A 98 -21.95 7.68 -6.11
CA HIS A 98 -22.42 6.30 -6.31
C HIS A 98 -21.62 5.24 -5.53
N GLY A 99 -20.60 5.66 -4.77
CA GLY A 99 -19.73 4.78 -3.99
C GLY A 99 -19.97 4.85 -2.49
N ILE A 100 -19.27 3.97 -1.77
CA ILE A 100 -19.27 3.91 -0.31
C ILE A 100 -17.82 3.97 0.16
N ILE A 101 -17.54 4.82 1.15
CA ILE A 101 -16.26 4.84 1.85
C ILE A 101 -16.29 3.77 2.93
N ILE A 102 -15.27 2.89 2.92
CA ILE A 102 -15.12 1.82 3.88
C ILE A 102 -13.71 1.88 4.46
N GLN A 103 -13.57 1.45 5.71
CA GLN A 103 -12.27 1.32 6.34
C GLN A 103 -11.65 -0.05 6.01
N SER A 104 -10.53 -0.01 5.31
CA SER A 104 -9.62 -1.13 5.08
C SER A 104 -8.56 -1.17 6.17
N LYS A 105 -8.23 -2.38 6.62
CA LYS A 105 -7.11 -2.59 7.55
C LYS A 105 -5.78 -2.07 7.00
N HIS A 106 -5.56 -2.23 5.70
CA HIS A 106 -4.26 -1.99 5.06
C HIS A 106 -4.17 -0.61 4.40
N PHE A 107 -5.31 -0.03 3.99
CA PHE A 107 -5.35 1.20 3.18
C PHE A 107 -6.21 2.32 3.77
N ASP A 108 -6.64 2.17 5.03
CA ASP A 108 -7.53 3.11 5.72
C ASP A 108 -8.82 3.39 4.91
N ARG A 109 -9.16 4.65 4.62
CA ARG A 109 -10.40 4.99 3.91
C ARG A 109 -10.28 4.69 2.42
N VAL A 110 -10.97 3.65 1.99
CA VAL A 110 -11.04 3.25 0.57
C VAL A 110 -12.43 3.51 0.02
N ALA A 111 -12.48 4.10 -1.17
CA ALA A 111 -13.72 4.32 -1.89
C ALA A 111 -14.03 3.10 -2.74
N VAL A 112 -15.20 2.52 -2.53
CA VAL A 112 -15.64 1.32 -3.27
C VAL A 112 -16.77 1.70 -4.22
N PHE A 113 -16.50 1.55 -5.53
CA PHE A 113 -17.43 1.87 -6.61
C PHE A 113 -17.79 0.59 -7.37
N ALA A 114 -18.83 -0.11 -6.91
CA ALA A 114 -19.43 -1.19 -7.68
C ALA A 114 -20.95 -1.21 -7.42
N PRO A 115 -21.76 -1.71 -8.37
CA PRO A 115 -23.17 -1.93 -8.13
C PRO A 115 -23.32 -3.09 -7.13
N PHE A 116 -23.36 -2.76 -5.85
CA PHE A 116 -23.53 -3.75 -4.80
C PHE A 116 -25.02 -3.97 -4.50
N SER A 117 -25.68 -4.83 -5.29
CA SER A 117 -26.92 -5.45 -4.82
C SER A 117 -26.58 -6.59 -3.86
N GLY A 118 -27.05 -6.53 -2.61
CA GLY A 118 -26.95 -7.65 -1.66
C GLY A 118 -25.77 -7.63 -0.68
N ILE A 119 -25.23 -6.46 -0.32
CA ILE A 119 -24.29 -6.37 0.82
C ILE A 119 -25.01 -6.81 2.09
N ILE A 120 -24.36 -7.73 2.81
CA ILE A 120 -24.73 -8.13 4.15
C ILE A 120 -23.88 -7.32 5.11
N ILE A 121 -24.54 -6.53 5.94
CA ILE A 121 -23.91 -5.69 6.95
C ILE A 121 -23.13 -6.57 7.94
N ASN A 122 -21.98 -6.08 8.40
CA ASN A 122 -21.06 -6.75 9.33
C ASN A 122 -20.44 -8.05 8.78
N ARG A 123 -20.49 -8.29 7.47
CA ARG A 123 -19.75 -9.38 6.81
C ARG A 123 -18.41 -8.86 6.27
N ILE A 124 -17.38 -9.71 6.33
CA ILE A 124 -16.06 -9.46 5.74
C ILE A 124 -16.13 -9.78 4.24
N TYR A 125 -15.64 -8.86 3.43
CA TYR A 125 -15.49 -9.02 1.99
C TYR A 125 -14.03 -8.83 1.60
N SER A 126 -13.52 -9.69 0.72
CA SER A 126 -12.26 -9.42 0.02
C SER A 126 -12.53 -8.53 -1.19
N VAL A 127 -11.82 -7.40 -1.27
CA VAL A 127 -11.92 -6.45 -2.39
C VAL A 127 -10.52 -6.12 -2.90
N TYR A 128 -10.43 -5.71 -4.15
CA TYR A 128 -9.21 -5.08 -4.68
C TYR A 128 -9.35 -3.57 -4.53
N VAL A 129 -8.31 -2.92 -4.01
CA VAL A 129 -8.19 -1.47 -3.92
C VAL A 129 -7.10 -1.00 -4.86
N GLU A 130 -7.31 0.18 -5.45
CA GLU A 130 -6.39 0.88 -6.37
C GLU A 130 -5.61 1.96 -5.63
#